data_AF-A0A2H0WEJ9-F1
#
_entry.id   AF-A0A2H0WEJ9-F1
#
_cell.length_a   1.000
_cell.length_b   1.000
_cell.length_c   1.000
_cell.angle_alpha   90.00
_cell.angle_beta   90.00
_cell.angle_gamma   90.00
#
_symmetry.space_group_name_H-M   'P 1'
#
loop_
_entity.id
_entity.type
_entity.pdbx_description
1 polymer ?
#
loop_
_entity_poly.entity_id
_entity_poly.type
_entity_poly.pdbx_seq_one_letter_code
_entity_poly.pdbx_strand_id
1 'polypeptide(L)' 'MAFFDKFSDYFSNDIAIDLGTANTLVYVRGQGIVLDEPSVVAVQKNYRGSQNRVLAVGKEAKDMLGRT' A
#
# COMPACT_ATOMS: atom_id res chain seq x y z
N MET A 1 -31.38 14.33 -12.41
CA MET A 1 -30.06 13.71 -12.67
C MET A 1 -28.98 14.29 -11.77
N ALA A 2 -28.78 15.61 -11.68
CA ALA A 2 -27.69 16.23 -10.90
C ALA A 2 -27.66 16.03 -9.36
N PHE A 3 -28.72 15.51 -8.72
CA PHE A 3 -28.78 15.37 -7.25
C PHE A 3 -28.14 14.07 -6.74
N PHE A 4 -28.14 13.01 -7.56
CA PHE A 4 -27.55 11.72 -7.20
C PHE A 4 -26.04 11.66 -7.52
N ASP A 5 -25.60 12.33 -8.59
CA ASP A 5 -24.17 12.37 -9.00
C ASP A 5 -23.27 12.99 -7.92
N LYS A 6 -23.81 13.97 -7.17
CA LYS A 6 -23.08 14.65 -6.09
C LYS A 6 -22.84 13.76 -4.87
N PHE A 7 -23.68 12.74 -4.68
CA PHE A 7 -23.53 11.78 -3.57
C PHE A 7 -22.48 10.72 -3.92
N SER A 8 -22.37 10.31 -5.19
CA SER A 8 -21.31 9.40 -5.64
C SER A 8 -19.92 10.03 -5.65
N ASP A 9 -19.80 11.34 -5.86
CA ASP A 9 -18.52 12.07 -5.77
C ASP A 9 -17.93 12.07 -4.34
N TYR A 10 -18.78 11.99 -3.31
CA TYR A 10 -18.33 11.81 -1.92
C TYR A 10 -17.72 10.41 -1.67
N PHE A 11 -17.97 9.47 -2.58
CA PHE A 11 -17.37 8.13 -2.63
C PHE A 11 -16.40 7.97 -3.81
N SER A 12 -15.83 9.07 -4.36
CA SER A 12 -14.89 8.95 -5.48
C SER A 12 -13.65 8.14 -5.07
N ASN A 13 -13.31 7.13 -5.88
CA ASN A 13 -12.14 6.27 -5.73
C ASN A 13 -10.84 6.98 -6.17
N ASP A 14 -10.82 8.31 -6.14
CA ASP A 14 -9.69 9.10 -6.62
C ASP A 14 -8.54 8.96 -5.64
N ILE A 15 -7.57 8.13 -6.03
CA ILE A 15 -6.38 7.79 -5.25
C ILE A 15 -5.15 8.41 -5.90
N ALA A 16 -4.29 8.99 -5.08
CA ALA A 16 -2.89 9.27 -5.44
C ALA A 16 -1.97 8.37 -4.59
N ILE A 17 -0.96 7.79 -5.23
CA ILE A 17 0.02 6.92 -4.57
C ILE A 17 1.40 7.55 -4.72
N ASP A 18 2.07 7.80 -3.60
CA ASP A 18 3.49 8.14 -3.57
C ASP A 18 4.28 6.86 -3.27
N LEU A 19 5.10 6.43 -4.23
CA LEU A 19 5.92 5.23 -4.14
C LEU A 19 7.37 5.61 -3.80
N GLY A 20 7.57 6.14 -2.60
CA GLY A 20 8.89 6.47 -2.09
C GLY A 20 9.76 5.24 -1.82
N THR A 21 11.09 5.42 -1.83
CA THR A 21 12.04 4.33 -1.54
C THR A 21 11.94 3.82 -0.09
N ALA A 22 11.57 4.69 0.84
CA ALA A 22 11.46 4.37 2.25
C ALA A 22 10.02 4.05 2.69
N ASN A 23 9.05 4.85 2.24
CA ASN A 23 7.64 4.74 2.59
C ASN A 23 6.76 4.89 1.34
N THR A 24 5.61 4.22 1.36
CA THR A 24 4.52 4.33 0.40
C THR A 24 3.37 5.05 1.09
N LEU A 25 2.86 6.11 0.46
CA LEU A 25 1.71 6.84 0.95
C LEU A 25 0.55 6.71 -0.03
N VAL A 26 -0.66 6.61 0.52
CA VAL A 26 -1.90 6.64 -0.27
C VAL A 26 -2.74 7.81 0.20
N TYR A 27 -3.10 8.69 -0.73
CA TYR A 27 -4.02 9.80 -0.51
C TYR A 27 -5.34 9.50 -1.22
N VAL A 28 -6.47 9.71 -0.52
CA VAL A 28 -7.81 9.64 -1.09
C VAL A 28 -8.41 11.05 -1.08
N ARG A 29 -8.94 11.48 -2.23
CA ARG A 29 -9.60 12.79 -2.35
C ARG A 29 -10.70 12.93 -1.30
N GLY A 30 -10.64 13.99 -0.50
CA GLY A 30 -11.61 14.27 0.56
C GLY A 30 -11.38 13.53 1.88
N GLN A 31 -10.45 12.56 1.94
CA GLN A 31 -10.07 11.86 3.18
C GLN A 31 -8.66 12.21 3.66
N GLY A 32 -7.77 12.64 2.76
CA GLY A 32 -6.38 12.89 3.11
C GLY A 32 -5.50 11.65 2.89
N ILE A 33 -4.37 11.58 3.61
CA ILE A 33 -3.50 10.40 3.61
C ILE A 33 -4.19 9.31 4.43
N VAL A 34 -4.49 8.18 3.79
CA VAL A 34 -5.16 7.02 4.40
C VAL A 34 -4.22 5.86 4.66
N LEU A 35 -2.99 5.89 4.10
CA LEU A 35 -1.94 4.90 4.32
C LEU A 35 -0.58 5.61 4.31
N ASP A 36 0.27 5.25 5.28
CA ASP A 36 1.70 5.60 5.35
C ASP A 36 2.43 4.37 5.91
N GLU A 37 2.97 3.55 5.02
CA GLU A 37 3.63 2.28 5.37
C GLU A 37 5.05 2.27 4.79
N PRO A 38 6.02 1.61 5.45
CA PRO A 38 7.32 1.36 4.85
C PRO A 38 7.21 0.67 3.48
N SER A 39 8.02 1.10 2.51
CA SER A 39 8.13 0.49 1.17
C SER A 39 8.96 -0.80 1.22
N VAL A 40 8.53 -1.76 2.04
CA VAL A 40 9.27 -2.98 2.37
C VAL A 40 8.36 -4.20 2.22
N VAL A 41 8.92 -5.28 1.67
CA VAL A 41 8.27 -6.58 1.56
C VAL A 41 9.23 -7.65 2.07
N ALA A 42 8.74 -8.51 2.97
CA ALA A 42 9.46 -9.69 3.42
C ALA A 42 9.13 -10.87 2.50
N VAL A 43 10.16 -11.50 1.92
CA VAL A 43 9.99 -12.62 0.99
C VAL A 43 10.75 -13.86 1.44
N GLN A 44 10.09 -15.02 1.35
CA GLN A 44 10.76 -16.31 1.43
C GLN A 44 11.28 -16.68 0.04
N LYS A 45 12.61 -16.75 -0.09
CA LYS A 45 13.28 -17.11 -1.34
C LYS A 45 13.13 -18.60 -1.62
N ASN A 46 12.64 -18.93 -2.81
CA ASN A 46 12.54 -20.30 -3.28
C ASN A 46 13.63 -20.59 -4.33
N TYR A 47 14.68 -21.30 -3.91
CA TYR A 47 15.87 -21.51 -4.74
C TYR A 47 15.72 -22.56 -5.85
N ARG A 48 14.61 -23.30 -5.90
CA ARG A 48 14.35 -24.38 -6.89
C ARG A 48 13.61 -23.91 -8.14
N GLY A 49 13.64 -22.61 -8.44
CA GLY A 49 12.99 -22.02 -9.62
C GLY A 49 11.48 -21.76 -9.46
N SER A 50 10.90 -21.99 -8.28
CA SER A 50 9.53 -21.61 -7.97
C SER A 50 9.43 -20.14 -7.53
N GLN A 51 8.23 -19.55 -7.64
CA GLN A 51 7.99 -18.15 -7.27
C GLN A 51 8.32 -17.91 -5.79
N ASN A 52 8.97 -16.78 -5.48
CA ASN A 52 9.18 -16.34 -4.11
C ASN A 52 7.82 -16.09 -3.44
N ARG A 53 7.71 -16.51 -2.18
CA ARG A 53 6.48 -16.31 -1.41
C ARG A 53 6.58 -15.02 -0.60
N VAL A 54 5.60 -14.12 -0.73
CA VAL A 54 5.46 -12.95 0.13
C VAL A 54 5.03 -13.41 1.53
N LEU A 55 5.72 -12.93 2.56
CA LEU A 55 5.45 -13.23 3.96
C LEU A 55 4.70 -12.09 4.65
N ALA A 56 5.15 -10.85 4.42
CA ALA A 56 4.58 -9.64 5.01
C ALA A 56 4.90 -8.42 4.13
N VAL A 57 4.18 -7.32 4.35
CA VAL A 57 4.38 -6.01 3.70
C VAL A 57 4.35 -4.89 4.75
N GLY A 58 4.88 -3.71 4.41
CA GLY A 58 4.77 -2.54 5.27
C GLY A 58 5.53 -2.67 6.58
N LYS A 59 4.90 -2.24 7.67
CA LYS A 59 5.46 -2.24 9.02
C LYS A 59 5.91 -3.62 9.48
N GLU A 60 5.08 -4.65 9.26
CA GLU A 60 5.37 -6.02 9.65
C GLU A 60 6.63 -6.54 8.92
N ALA A 61 6.76 -6.26 7.62
CA ALA A 61 7.96 -6.60 6.86
C ALA A 61 9.20 -5.84 7.34
N LYS A 62 9.07 -4.55 7.67
CA LYS A 62 10.17 -3.75 8.20
C LYS A 62 10.65 -4.25 9.56
N ASP A 63 9.75 -4.71 10.42
CA ASP A 63 10.11 -5.21 11.74
C ASP A 63 10.87 -6.55 11.69
N MET A 64 10.79 -7.28 10.56
CA MET A 64 11.61 -8.47 10.28
C MET A 64 13.04 -8.12 9.82
N LEU A 65 13.32 -6.87 9.45
CA LEU A 65 14.63 -6.46 8.93
C LEU A 65 15.70 -6.57 10.02
N GLY A 66 16.79 -7.26 9.70
CA GLY A 66 17.91 -7.47 10.64
C GLY A 66 17.65 -8.53 11.72
N ARG A 67 16.56 -9.30 11.63
CA ARG A 67 16.25 -10.43 12.53
C ARG A 67 16.60 -11.81 11.95
N THR A 68 17.43 -11.83 10.91
CA THR A 68 17.87 -13.02 10.15
C THR A 68 19.38 -13.11 10.11
#